data_AF-A0A2A4EVD8-F1
#
_entry.id   AF-A0A2A4EVD8-F1
#
_cell.length_a   1.000
_cell.length_b   1.000
_cell.length_c   1.000
_cell.angle_alpha   90.00
_cell.angle_beta   90.00
_cell.angle_gamma   90.00
#
_symmetry.space_group_name_H-M   'P 1'
#
loop_
_entity.id
_entity.type
_entity.pdbx_description
1 polymer ?
#
loop_
_entity_poly.entity_id
_entity_poly.type
_entity_poly.pdbx_seq_one_letter_code
_entity_poly.pdbx_strand_id
1 'polypeptide(L)'
;MRYTYTATDTGFVALVDGYRVCIVGGPSPIADHVDYRWTIEADDAEDDEQAFAAGTGEILASGETVTPRQADAQIAAWLDAYG
;
A
#
# COMPACT_ATOMS: atom_id res chain seq x y z
N MET A 1 -3.04 9.35 -12.38
CA MET A 1 -2.08 10.25 -11.69
C MET A 1 -0.73 9.53 -11.54
N ARG A 2 0.38 10.25 -11.31
CA ARG A 2 1.68 9.63 -10.99
C ARG A 2 1.97 9.90 -9.52
N TYR A 3 2.08 8.85 -8.72
CA TYR A 3 2.47 8.92 -7.32
C TYR A 3 3.89 8.36 -7.17
N THR A 4 4.67 8.91 -6.24
CA THR A 4 6.03 8.44 -5.97
C THR A 4 6.01 7.54 -4.75
N TYR A 5 6.41 6.29 -4.94
CA TYR A 5 6.58 5.36 -3.82
C TYR A 5 7.96 5.53 -3.17
N THR A 6 7.97 5.55 -1.85
CA THR A 6 9.15 5.40 -1.00
C THR A 6 9.36 3.92 -0.73
N ALA A 7 10.57 3.41 -1.01
CA ALA A 7 10.92 2.02 -0.69
C ALA A 7 11.11 1.87 0.83
N THR A 8 10.65 0.74 1.37
CA THR A 8 10.84 0.30 2.77
C THR A 8 11.62 -1.02 2.79
N ASP A 9 12.02 -1.49 3.99
CA ASP A 9 12.70 -2.79 4.14
C ASP A 9 11.90 -3.99 3.60
N THR A 10 10.56 -3.87 3.53
CA THR A 10 9.65 -4.96 3.17
C THR A 10 8.78 -4.65 1.94
N GLY A 11 8.94 -3.48 1.32
CA GLY A 11 8.10 -3.09 0.18
C GLY A 11 8.17 -1.61 -0.21
N PHE A 12 7.00 -1.02 -0.45
CA PHE A 12 6.81 0.33 -0.96
C PHE A 12 5.64 1.02 -0.25
N VAL A 13 5.76 2.31 0.00
CA VAL A 13 4.69 3.14 0.57
C VAL A 13 4.56 4.46 -0.20
N ALA A 14 3.35 4.96 -0.40
CA ALA A 14 3.08 6.27 -0.99
C ALA A 14 1.95 6.99 -0.25
N LEU A 15 2.01 8.31 -0.23
CA LEU A 15 0.90 9.17 0.19
C LEU A 15 0.23 9.76 -1.05
N VAL A 16 -1.08 9.57 -1.15
CA VAL A 16 -1.86 9.92 -2.31
C VAL A 16 -3.20 10.49 -1.88
N ASP A 17 -3.43 11.78 -2.13
CA ASP A 17 -4.74 12.42 -1.92
C ASP A 17 -5.35 12.17 -0.52
N GLY A 18 -4.51 12.14 0.52
CA GLY A 18 -4.94 11.87 1.91
C GLY A 18 -5.07 10.38 2.26
N TYR A 19 -4.62 9.49 1.37
CA TYR A 19 -4.55 8.05 1.60
C TYR A 19 -3.10 7.58 1.68
N ARG A 20 -2.86 6.62 2.58
CA ARG A 20 -1.60 5.88 2.67
C ARG A 20 -1.73 4.57 1.90
N VAL A 21 -0.92 4.42 0.87
CA VAL A 21 -0.89 3.23 0.03
C VAL A 21 0.35 2.43 0.35
N CYS A 22 0.20 1.17 0.74
CA CYS A 22 1.31 0.26 0.99
C CYS A 22 1.28 -0.91 0.02
N ILE A 23 2.46 -1.33 -0.46
CA ILE A 23 2.68 -2.57 -1.19
C ILE A 23 3.80 -3.33 -0.49
N VAL A 24 3.48 -4.44 0.17
CA VAL A 24 4.43 -5.22 0.97
C VAL A 24 4.62 -6.59 0.33
N GLY A 25 5.87 -6.97 0.11
CA GLY A 25 6.25 -8.29 -0.38
C GLY A 25 6.61 -9.22 0.77
N GLY A 26 6.08 -10.44 0.78
CA GLY A 26 6.44 -11.48 1.73
C GLY A 26 6.72 -12.83 1.03
N PRO A 27 7.51 -13.72 1.64
CA PRO A 27 7.67 -15.07 1.11
C PRO A 27 6.32 -15.78 1.10
N SER A 28 5.98 -16.40 -0.04
CA SER A 28 4.73 -17.14 -0.15
C SER A 28 4.75 -18.37 0.77
N PRO A 29 3.68 -18.63 1.56
CA PRO A 29 3.63 -19.78 2.45
C PRO A 29 3.47 -21.11 1.70
N ILE A 30 3.11 -21.07 0.41
CA ILE A 30 2.72 -22.24 -0.38
C ILE A 30 3.62 -22.52 -1.58
N ALA A 31 4.53 -21.60 -1.95
CA ALA A 31 5.41 -21.75 -3.10
C ALA A 31 6.68 -20.91 -2.98
N ASP A 32 7.69 -21.21 -3.80
CA ASP A 32 8.97 -20.48 -3.82
C ASP A 32 8.87 -19.21 -4.70
N HIS A 33 8.04 -18.26 -4.27
CA HIS A 33 7.94 -16.92 -4.85
C HIS A 33 7.53 -15.88 -3.80
N VAL A 34 7.57 -14.60 -4.18
CA VAL A 34 7.14 -13.48 -3.33
C VAL A 34 5.68 -13.15 -3.63
N ASP A 35 4.85 -13.23 -2.59
CA ASP A 35 3.48 -12.71 -2.62
C ASP A 35 3.50 -11.24 -2.24
N TYR A 36 3.03 -10.37 -3.13
CA TYR A 36 2.79 -8.97 -2.76
C TYR A 36 1.35 -8.77 -2.33
N ARG A 37 1.19 -8.03 -1.26
CA ARG A 37 -0.09 -7.55 -0.74
C ARG A 37 -0.07 -6.03 -0.78
N TRP A 38 -1.22 -5.43 -1.03
CA TRP A 38 -1.36 -3.99 -0.94
C TRP A 38 -2.51 -3.59 -0.03
N THR A 39 -2.37 -2.44 0.62
CA THR A 39 -3.40 -1.81 1.44
C THR A 39 -3.51 -0.33 1.05
N ILE A 40 -4.74 0.20 1.13
CA ILE A 40 -5.03 1.63 1.13
C ILE A 40 -5.64 1.92 2.49
N GLU A 41 -5.01 2.82 3.21
CA GLU A 41 -5.39 3.24 4.56
C GLU A 41 -5.82 4.71 4.53
N ALA A 42 -6.81 5.06 5.36
CA ALA A 42 -7.09 6.46 5.67
C ALA A 42 -5.87 7.05 6.40
N ASP A 43 -5.47 8.25 6.01
CA ASP A 43 -4.44 8.98 6.74
C ASP A 43 -5.05 9.58 8.03
N ASP A 44 -5.11 8.76 9.08
CA ASP A 44 -5.52 9.18 10.42
C ASP A 44 -4.35 9.81 11.21
N ALA A 45 -3.19 10.01 10.58
CA ALA A 45 -2.02 10.53 11.24
C ALA A 45 -2.19 12.03 11.51
N GLU A 46 -2.70 12.36 12.69
CA GLU A 46 -2.41 13.64 13.33
C GLU A 46 -0.89 13.73 13.57
N ASP A 47 -0.16 14.23 12.58
CA ASP A 47 1.20 14.82 12.70
C ASP A 47 2.34 13.93 13.27
N ASP A 48 2.24 12.59 13.21
CA ASP A 48 3.30 11.71 13.72
C ASP A 48 3.88 10.77 12.64
N GLU A 49 5.06 11.14 12.11
CA GLU A 49 5.86 10.33 11.17
C GLU A 49 6.13 8.91 11.71
N GLN A 50 6.08 8.72 13.03
CA GLN A 50 6.30 7.41 13.66
C GLN A 50 5.05 6.51 13.58
N ALA A 51 3.84 7.08 13.62
CA ALA A 51 2.59 6.35 13.37
C ALA A 51 2.48 5.95 11.89
N PHE A 52 2.96 6.80 10.98
CA PHE A 52 3.05 6.50 9.55
C PHE A 52 3.96 5.29 9.26
N ALA A 53 5.01 5.06 10.03
CA ALA A 53 5.84 3.86 9.88
C ALA A 53 5.16 2.59 10.42
N ALA A 54 4.28 2.72 11.41
CA ALA A 54 3.64 1.60 12.10
C ALA A 54 2.40 1.03 11.39
N GLY A 55 1.77 1.78 10.46
CA GLY A 55 0.59 1.33 9.72
C GLY A 55 -0.63 1.13 10.61
N THR A 56 -1.01 2.18 11.31
CA THR A 56 -2.09 2.18 12.30
C THR A 56 -3.41 2.76 11.78
N GLY A 57 -3.49 3.19 10.51
CA GLY A 57 -4.70 3.77 9.92
C GLY A 57 -5.77 2.72 9.62
N GLU A 58 -7.02 3.17 9.46
CA GLU A 58 -8.11 2.30 9.02
C GLU A 58 -7.86 1.80 7.58
N ILE A 59 -7.86 0.48 7.37
CA ILE A 59 -7.73 -0.12 6.04
C ILE A 59 -9.06 0.03 5.29
N LEU A 60 -9.05 0.84 4.23
CA LEU A 60 -10.19 1.10 3.36
C LEU A 60 -10.29 0.08 2.21
N ALA A 61 -9.14 -0.38 1.72
CA ALA A 61 -9.07 -1.40 0.68
C ALA A 61 -7.78 -2.21 0.77
N SER A 62 -7.82 -3.44 0.27
CA SER A 62 -6.64 -4.29 0.19
C SER A 62 -6.73 -5.29 -0.96
N GLY A 63 -5.58 -5.84 -1.34
CA GLY A 63 -5.49 -6.95 -2.29
C GLY A 63 -4.30 -7.84 -1.98
N GLU A 64 -4.42 -9.12 -2.33
CA GLU A 64 -3.44 -10.16 -2.01
C GLU A 64 -2.87 -10.83 -3.26
N THR A 65 -1.66 -11.38 -3.14
CA THR A 65 -1.01 -12.25 -4.15
C THR A 65 -0.92 -11.63 -5.55
N VAL A 66 -0.63 -10.33 -5.61
CA VAL A 66 -0.48 -9.61 -6.89
C VAL A 66 0.99 -9.37 -7.20
N THR A 67 1.31 -9.06 -8.46
CA THR A 67 2.59 -8.44 -8.79
C THR A 67 2.56 -6.94 -8.43
N PRO A 68 3.71 -6.27 -8.21
CA PRO A 68 3.74 -4.83 -7.92
C PRO A 68 3.02 -3.99 -8.98
N ARG A 69 3.08 -4.39 -10.24
CA ARG A 69 2.39 -3.72 -11.35
C ARG A 69 0.87 -3.88 -11.29
N GLN A 70 0.39 -5.04 -10.85
CA GLN A 70 -1.05 -5.27 -10.66
C GLN A 70 -1.55 -4.51 -9.42
N ALA A 71 -0.78 -4.47 -8.34
CA ALA A 71 -1.07 -3.65 -7.17
C ALA A 71 -1.26 -2.19 -7.59
N ASP A 72 -0.29 -1.62 -8.31
CA ASP A 72 -0.34 -0.23 -8.77
C ASP A 72 -1.59 0.07 -9.62
N ALA A 73 -1.94 -0.83 -10.55
CA ALA A 73 -3.15 -0.68 -11.37
C ALA A 73 -4.46 -0.75 -10.54
N GLN A 74 -4.53 -1.62 -9.54
CA GLN A 74 -5.69 -1.75 -8.66
C GLN A 74 -5.84 -0.54 -7.73
N ILE A 75 -4.72 -0.07 -7.17
CA ILE A 75 -4.66 1.14 -6.34
C ILE A 75 -5.12 2.35 -7.15
N ALA A 76 -4.58 2.54 -8.35
CA ALA A 76 -4.97 3.66 -9.22
C ALA A 76 -6.46 3.64 -9.58
N ALA A 77 -7.03 2.45 -9.83
CA ALA A 77 -8.46 2.32 -10.11
C ALA A 77 -9.33 2.64 -8.88
N TRP A 78 -8.89 2.26 -7.68
CA TRP A 78 -9.59 2.61 -6.44
C TRP A 78 -9.56 4.11 -6.19
N LEU A 79 -8.40 4.74 -6.34
CA LEU A 79 -8.23 6.18 -6.16
C LEU A 79 -9.04 7.00 -7.18
N ASP A 80 -9.17 6.53 -8.43
CA ASP A 80 -10.02 7.19 -9.43
C ASP A 80 -11.53 7.12 -9.08
N ALA A 81 -11.94 6.06 -8.40
CA ALA A 81 -13.34 5.84 -8.03
C ALA A 81 -13.75 6.51 -6.71
N TYR A 82 -12.80 6.71 -5.78
CA TYR A 82 -13.07 7.10 -4.39
C TYR A 82 -12.20 8.25 -3.85
N GLY A 83 -11.20 8.71 -4.61
CA GLY A 83 -10.30 9.82 -4.26
C GLY A 83 -10.75 11.19 -4.75
#